data_AF-L5LRW6-F1
#
_entry.id   AF-L5LRW6-F1
#
_cell.length_a   1.000
_cell.length_b   1.000
_cell.length_c   1.000
_cell.angle_alpha   90.00
_cell.angle_beta   90.00
_cell.angle_gamma   90.00
#
_symmetry.space_group_name_H-M   'P 1'
#
loop_
_entity.id
_entity.type
_entity.pdbx_description
1 polymer ?
#
loop_
_entity_poly.entity_id
_entity_poly.type
_entity_poly.pdbx_seq_one_letter_code
_entity_poly.pdbx_strand_id
1 'polypeptide(L)'
;NWYCNTVMPRRGLTRPRCKQYHTFINEDIETIKKICRHPNIQCRNGRMNCHAGVVRVTDCSLTGTPPKNCKYEGRGRSRRVVIACQDNPLLPVRLDS
;
A
#
# COMPACT_ATOMS: atom_id res chain seq x y z
N ASN A 1 13.97 -2.12 -8.91
CA ASN A 1 13.97 -3.56 -8.55
C ASN A 1 14.61 -3.87 -7.19
N TRP A 2 15.83 -3.39 -6.88
CA TRP A 2 16.49 -3.70 -5.59
C TRP A 2 15.67 -3.31 -4.35
N TYR A 3 15.00 -2.16 -4.38
CA TYR A 3 14.13 -1.71 -3.28
C TYR A 3 13.08 -2.76 -2.90
N CYS A 4 12.22 -3.20 -3.82
CA CYS A 4 11.17 -4.19 -3.55
C CYS A 4 11.74 -5.53 -3.06
N ASN A 5 12.84 -6.00 -3.66
CA ASN A 5 13.52 -7.22 -3.20
C ASN A 5 14.08 -7.11 -1.78
N THR A 6 14.31 -5.89 -1.28
CA THR A 6 14.82 -5.63 0.06
C THR A 6 13.69 -5.40 1.07
N VAL A 7 12.69 -4.60 0.72
CA VAL A 7 11.62 -4.22 1.67
C VAL A 7 10.53 -5.27 1.81
N MET A 8 10.20 -6.03 0.75
CA MET A 8 9.16 -7.06 0.81
C MET A 8 9.49 -8.15 1.86
N PRO A 9 10.71 -8.73 1.89
CA PRO A 9 11.07 -9.70 2.94
C PRO A 9 11.14 -9.08 4.34
N ARG A 10 11.72 -7.87 4.46
CA ARG A 10 11.86 -7.16 5.76
C ARG A 10 10.51 -6.85 6.41
N ARG A 11 9.44 -6.71 5.62
CA ARG A 11 8.08 -6.49 6.09
C ARG A 11 7.26 -7.79 6.20
N GLY A 12 7.90 -8.95 6.07
CA GLY A 12 7.24 -10.25 6.18
C GLY A 12 6.34 -10.61 4.99
N LEU A 13 6.40 -9.87 3.87
CA LEU A 13 5.52 -10.05 2.72
C LEU A 13 5.96 -11.18 1.78
N THR A 14 6.98 -11.96 2.17
CA THR A 14 7.47 -13.12 1.42
C THR A 14 7.23 -14.45 2.13
N ARG A 15 6.62 -14.43 3.33
CA ARG A 15 6.35 -15.62 4.14
C ARG A 15 4.87 -15.66 4.55
N PRO A 16 4.22 -16.83 4.58
CA PRO A 16 4.71 -18.14 4.11
C PRO A 16 4.75 -18.25 2.56
N ARG A 17 4.23 -17.25 1.85
CA ARG A 17 4.16 -17.20 0.38
C ARG A 17 4.63 -15.83 -0.10
N CYS A 18 5.18 -15.75 -1.31
CA CYS A 18 5.49 -14.47 -1.94
C CYS A 18 4.17 -13.70 -2.20
N LYS A 19 4.00 -12.53 -1.58
CA LYS A 19 2.87 -11.65 -1.90
C LYS A 19 2.98 -11.26 -3.37
N GLN A 20 1.91 -11.43 -4.15
CA GLN A 20 1.91 -11.15 -5.59
C GLN A 20 2.09 -9.65 -5.90
N TYR A 21 1.43 -8.79 -5.13
CA TYR A 21 1.45 -7.34 -5.32
C TYR A 21 1.36 -6.63 -3.97
N HIS A 22 2.13 -5.55 -3.82
CA HIS A 22 2.03 -4.66 -2.67
C HIS A 22 2.45 -3.23 -3.04
N THR A 23 1.84 -2.25 -2.41
CA THR A 23 2.16 -0.83 -2.62
C THR A 23 2.75 -0.26 -1.34
N PHE A 24 3.93 0.35 -1.43
CA PHE A 24 4.48 1.19 -0.38
C PHE A 24 4.18 2.66 -0.67
N ILE A 25 3.60 3.37 0.31
CA ILE A 25 3.44 4.83 0.22
C ILE A 25 4.74 5.47 0.70
N ASN A 26 5.29 6.37 -0.10
CA ASN A 26 6.57 7.05 0.15
C ASN A 26 6.31 8.51 0.56
N GLU A 27 5.51 8.68 1.61
CA GLU A 27 5.19 9.98 2.19
C GLU A 27 5.43 9.92 3.70
N ASP A 28 5.50 11.09 4.35
CA ASP A 28 5.50 11.15 5.81
C ASP A 28 4.16 10.71 6.42
N ILE A 29 4.20 10.33 7.69
CA ILE A 29 3.03 9.81 8.41
C ILE A 29 1.94 10.89 8.52
N GLU A 30 2.30 12.17 8.64
CA GLU A 30 1.32 13.25 8.75
C GLU A 30 0.53 13.46 7.47
N THR A 31 1.19 13.35 6.31
CA THR A 31 0.58 13.43 4.98
C THR A 31 -0.40 12.28 4.78
N ILE A 32 -0.03 11.06 5.19
CA ILE A 32 -0.93 9.90 5.13
C ILE A 32 -2.13 10.11 6.08
N LYS A 33 -1.92 10.64 7.29
CA LYS A 33 -3.01 10.97 8.23
C LYS A 33 -3.93 12.07 7.71
N LYS A 34 -3.40 13.06 6.99
CA LYS A 34 -4.21 14.14 6.38
C LYS A 34 -5.20 13.59 5.35
N ILE A 35 -4.88 12.48 4.67
CA ILE A 35 -5.82 11.83 3.75
C ILE A 35 -7.09 11.38 4.48
N CYS A 36 -6.99 10.92 5.73
CA CYS A 36 -8.16 10.55 6.54
C CYS A 36 -9.08 11.74 6.89
N ARG A 37 -8.69 12.99 6.58
CA ARG A 37 -9.52 14.19 6.75
C ARG A 37 -10.23 14.60 5.45
N HIS A 38 -9.94 13.95 4.33
CA HIS A 38 -10.66 14.19 3.08
C HIS A 38 -12.09 13.64 3.15
N PRO A 39 -12.99 14.02 2.22
CA PRO A 39 -14.36 13.50 2.21
C PRO A 39 -14.42 11.97 2.20
N ASN A 40 -15.38 11.41 2.95
CA ASN A 40 -15.64 9.98 2.99
C ASN A 40 -16.09 9.49 1.61
N ILE A 41 -15.54 8.35 1.19
CA ILE A 41 -15.93 7.62 -0.01
C ILE A 41 -16.16 6.15 0.33
N GLN A 42 -16.88 5.46 -0.55
CA GLN A 42 -17.13 4.03 -0.39
C GLN A 42 -15.87 3.22 -0.68
N CYS A 43 -15.51 2.33 0.25
CA CYS A 43 -14.48 1.32 0.07
C CYS A 43 -14.98 0.17 -0.82
N ARG A 44 -14.07 -0.66 -1.36
CA ARG A 44 -14.38 -1.90 -2.11
C ARG A 44 -15.23 -2.89 -1.31
N ASN A 45 -15.10 -2.89 0.02
CA ASN A 45 -15.91 -3.72 0.91
C ASN A 45 -17.26 -3.10 1.30
N GLY A 46 -17.64 -1.97 0.69
CA GLY A 46 -18.92 -1.28 0.91
C GLY A 46 -18.95 -0.31 2.08
N ARG A 47 -17.93 -0.26 2.95
CA ARG A 47 -17.88 0.68 4.08
C ARG A 47 -17.64 2.12 3.63
N MET A 48 -18.21 3.10 4.34
CA MET A 48 -18.07 4.54 4.05
C MET A 48 -16.96 5.23 4.86
N ASN A 49 -15.85 4.53 5.08
CA ASN A 49 -14.70 5.02 5.86
C ASN A 49 -13.40 5.09 5.03
N CYS A 50 -13.52 5.14 3.71
CA CYS A 50 -12.39 5.34 2.82
C CYS A 50 -12.21 6.80 2.45
N HIS A 51 -10.98 7.16 2.15
CA HIS A 51 -10.59 8.50 1.73
C HIS A 51 -9.56 8.40 0.62
N ALA A 52 -9.54 9.36 -0.30
CA ALA A 52 -8.63 9.35 -1.44
C ALA A 52 -7.65 10.52 -1.41
N GLY A 53 -6.42 10.26 -1.83
CA GLY A 53 -5.37 11.27 -1.98
C GLY A 53 -4.39 10.89 -3.08
N VAL A 54 -3.65 11.88 -3.60
CA VAL A 54 -2.55 11.63 -4.54
C VAL A 54 -1.25 11.64 -3.76
N VAL A 55 -0.49 10.55 -3.85
CA VAL A 55 0.77 10.35 -3.11
C VAL A 55 1.80 9.65 -3.98
N ARG A 56 3.08 9.80 -3.63
CA ARG A 56 4.15 8.99 -4.19
C ARG A 56 4.09 7.58 -3.64
N VAL A 57 4.15 6.59 -4.52
CA VAL A 57 4.15 5.18 -4.15
C VAL A 57 5.23 4.42 -4.89
N THR A 58 5.60 3.26 -4.34
CA THR A 58 6.30 2.19 -5.03
C THR A 58 5.42 0.95 -5.07
N ASP A 59 4.95 0.60 -6.25
CA ASP A 59 4.21 -0.63 -6.50
C ASP A 59 5.22 -1.77 -6.75
N CYS A 60 5.16 -2.84 -5.95
CA CYS A 60 6.01 -4.01 -6.03
C CYS A 60 5.20 -5.22 -6.53
N SER A 61 5.54 -5.71 -7.72
CA SER A 61 4.90 -6.86 -8.36
C SER A 61 5.86 -8.04 -8.40
N LEU A 62 5.39 -9.23 -8.00
CA LEU A 62 6.17 -10.46 -8.08
C LEU A 62 6.48 -10.78 -9.54
N THR A 63 7.75 -11.04 -9.84
CA THR A 63 8.21 -11.44 -11.19
C THR A 63 8.44 -12.95 -11.23
N GLY A 64 7.93 -13.60 -12.28
CA GLY A 64 8.13 -15.02 -12.54
C GLY A 64 7.34 -15.94 -11.60
N THR A 65 7.61 -17.25 -11.71
CA THR A 65 6.90 -18.29 -10.96
C THR A 65 7.60 -18.57 -9.61
N PRO A 66 6.90 -18.44 -8.46
CA PRO A 66 7.43 -18.88 -7.15
C PRO A 66 7.72 -20.40 -7.14
N PRO A 67 8.67 -20.93 -6.32
CA PRO A 67 9.00 -20.42 -4.98
C PRO A 67 10.49 -20.39 -4.57
N LYS A 68 11.49 -20.54 -5.45
CA LYS A 68 12.88 -20.64 -4.93
C LYS A 68 13.39 -19.34 -4.31
N ASN A 69 13.04 -18.17 -4.86
CA ASN A 69 13.39 -16.85 -4.31
C ASN A 69 12.38 -15.80 -4.82
N CYS A 70 11.67 -15.10 -3.94
CA CYS A 70 10.73 -14.05 -4.36
C CYS A 70 11.51 -12.89 -5.00
N LYS A 71 11.29 -12.64 -6.30
CA LYS A 71 11.84 -11.50 -7.02
C LYS A 71 10.73 -10.54 -7.40
N TYR A 72 10.98 -9.25 -7.30
CA TYR A 72 9.99 -8.21 -7.47
C TYR A 72 10.48 -7.14 -8.45
N GLU A 73 9.56 -6.70 -9.30
CA GLU A 73 9.67 -5.48 -10.09
C GLU A 73 9.07 -4.34 -9.28
N GLY A 74 9.78 -3.21 -9.21
CA GLY A 74 9.32 -2.02 -8.48
C GLY A 74 9.05 -0.86 -9.42
N ARG A 75 7.85 -0.28 -9.36
CA ARG A 75 7.44 0.88 -10.16
C ARG A 75 7.08 2.04 -9.25
N GLY A 76 7.89 3.08 -9.27
CA GLY A 76 7.65 4.34 -8.56
C GLY A 76 6.76 5.26 -9.38
N ARG A 77 5.71 5.83 -8.78
CA ARG A 77 4.84 6.83 -9.42
C ARG A 77 4.06 7.64 -8.39
N SER A 78 3.67 8.85 -8.77
CA SER A 78 2.62 9.59 -8.05
C SER A 78 1.27 9.14 -8.59
N ARG A 79 0.37 8.66 -7.74
CA ARG A 79 -0.99 8.27 -8.16
C ARG A 79 -2.02 8.46 -7.06
N ARG A 80 -3.29 8.46 -7.46
CA ARG A 80 -4.42 8.39 -6.53
C ARG A 80 -4.39 7.05 -5.80
N VAL A 81 -4.51 7.10 -4.48
CA VAL A 81 -4.70 5.96 -3.59
C VAL A 81 -6.01 6.13 -2.83
N VAL A 82 -6.58 5.01 -2.39
CA VAL A 82 -7.72 4.96 -1.48
C VAL A 82 -7.27 4.28 -0.19
N ILE A 83 -7.50 4.92 0.95
CA ILE A 83 -7.10 4.46 2.28
C ILE A 83 -8.34 4.37 3.14
N ALA A 84 -8.57 3.22 3.76
CA ALA A 84 -9.56 3.09 4.82
C ALA A 84 -8.97 3.64 6.13
N CYS A 85 -9.72 4.50 6.80
CA CYS A 85 -9.36 5.07 8.09
C CYS A 85 -10.37 4.64 9.16
N GLN A 86 -9.89 4.39 10.37
CA GLN A 86 -10.72 3.96 11.49
C GLN A 86 -10.23 4.61 12.79
N ASP A 87 -11.02 4.49 13.86
CA ASP A 87 -10.73 4.97 15.22
C ASP A 87 -10.90 6.49 15.44
N ASN A 88 -10.66 6.93 16.69
CA ASN A 88 -10.69 8.33 17.11
C ASN A 88 -9.39 8.67 17.87
N PRO A 89 -8.41 9.35 17.24
CA PRO A 89 -8.46 10.01 15.93
C PRO A 89 -8.45 9.02 14.75
N LEU A 90 -8.98 9.44 13.60
CA LEU A 90 -8.97 8.65 12.36
C LEU A 90 -7.54 8.35 11.91
N LEU A 91 -7.15 7.08 11.93
CA LEU A 91 -5.84 6.59 11.51
C LEU A 91 -5.95 5.65 10.29
N PRO A 92 -4.97 5.66 9.38
CA PRO A 92 -4.96 4.80 8.22
C PRO A 92 -4.74 3.33 8.63
N VAL A 93 -5.67 2.45 8.29
CA VAL A 93 -5.61 1.02 8.66
C VAL A 93 -5.40 0.09 7.47
N ARG A 94 -5.82 0.50 6.27
CA ARG A 94 -5.76 -0.36 5.07
C ARG A 94 -5.67 0.47 3.80
N LEU A 95 -4.81 0.03 2.89
CA LEU A 95 -4.84 0.50 1.50
C LEU A 95 -5.91 -0.28 0.72
N ASP A 96 -6.89 0.43 0.16
CA ASP A 96 -8.04 -0.12 -0.57
C ASP A 96 -7.91 0.01 -2.10
N SER A 97 -6.70 0.37 -2.56
CA SER A 97 -6.37 0.63 -3.98
C SER A 97 -6.24 -0.62 -4.82
#